data_AF-A0A1H2UNC4-F1
#
_entry.id   AF-A0A1H2UNC4-F1
#
_cell.length_a   1.000
_cell.length_b   1.000
_cell.length_c   1.000
_cell.angle_alpha   90.00
_cell.angle_beta   90.00
_cell.angle_gamma   90.00
#
_symmetry.space_group_name_H-M   'P 1'
#
loop_
_entity.id
_entity.type
_entity.pdbx_description
1 polymer ?
#
loop_
_entity_poly.entity_id
_entity_poly.type
_entity_poly.pdbx_seq_one_letter_code
_entity_poly.pdbx_strand_id
1 'polypeptide(L)'
;MKTVESKHIAFVGGVGIGKTYHLQKKFKLLRAYHEDHYSVFVPDQSHQDYYLIGAEKINWNDDKPQETIDNLVSILNTSKPPVTILLDALPAHSDTLSLLFNHPTTQIIMTSQEIGRIFDIKTNEEIQINFSINV
;
A
#
# COMPACT_ATOMS: atom_id res chain seq x y z
N MET A 1 -6.86 -6.41 -25.86
CA MET A 1 -7.17 -5.29 -24.94
C MET A 1 -6.16 -5.35 -23.81
N LYS A 2 -5.44 -4.27 -23.51
CA LYS A 2 -4.68 -4.20 -22.25
C LYS A 2 -5.73 -4.00 -21.14
N THR A 3 -5.84 -4.94 -20.21
CA THR A 3 -6.61 -4.74 -18.98
C THR A 3 -5.96 -3.56 -18.24
N VAL A 4 -6.70 -2.48 -18.05
CA VAL A 4 -6.25 -1.35 -17.23
C VAL A 4 -6.31 -1.85 -15.79
N GLU A 5 -5.15 -2.02 -15.17
CA GLU A 5 -5.07 -2.45 -13.77
C GLU A 5 -5.56 -1.31 -12.85
N SER A 6 -6.32 -1.64 -11.80
CA SER A 6 -6.80 -0.65 -10.84
C SER A 6 -5.63 0.06 -10.16
N LYS A 7 -5.75 1.39 -10.02
CA LYS A 7 -4.72 2.24 -9.40
C LYS A 7 -4.46 1.88 -7.94
N HIS A 8 -5.47 1.41 -7.22
CA HIS A 8 -5.33 0.96 -5.84
C HIS A 8 -5.92 -0.44 -5.65
N ILE A 9 -5.26 -1.26 -4.83
CA ILE A 9 -5.67 -2.64 -4.56
C ILE A 9 -5.60 -2.90 -3.06
N ALA A 10 -6.64 -3.49 -2.50
CA ALA A 10 -6.69 -3.92 -1.10
C ALA A 10 -6.90 -5.43 -1.00
N PHE A 11 -6.03 -6.10 -0.24
CA PHE A 11 -6.22 -7.49 0.16
C PHE A 11 -6.85 -7.55 1.55
N VAL A 12 -8.04 -8.14 1.66
CA VAL A 12 -8.85 -8.09 2.89
C VAL A 12 -9.13 -9.47 3.46
N GLY A 13 -9.09 -9.57 4.78
CA GLY A 13 -9.58 -10.72 5.55
C GLY A 13 -8.84 -10.95 6.87
N GLY A 14 -9.22 -12.00 7.60
CA GLY A 14 -8.73 -12.30 8.96
C GLY A 14 -7.23 -12.52 9.11
N VAL A 15 -6.76 -12.70 10.35
CA VAL A 15 -5.36 -12.98 10.67
C VAL A 15 -4.91 -14.31 10.04
N GLY A 16 -3.66 -14.38 9.56
CA GLY A 16 -3.05 -15.64 9.12
C GLY A 16 -3.46 -16.14 7.74
N ILE A 17 -4.38 -15.48 7.04
CA ILE A 17 -4.89 -15.95 5.73
C ILE A 17 -3.98 -15.66 4.52
N GLY A 18 -2.75 -15.18 4.73
CA GLY A 18 -1.81 -14.91 3.63
C GLY A 18 -1.94 -13.56 2.91
N LYS A 19 -2.58 -12.53 3.50
CA LYS A 19 -2.69 -11.20 2.87
C LYS A 19 -1.32 -10.60 2.50
N THR A 20 -0.36 -10.65 3.43
CA THR A 20 1.01 -10.19 3.23
C THR A 20 1.69 -10.97 2.09
N TYR A 21 1.42 -12.27 1.96
CA TYR A 21 1.90 -13.07 0.83
C TYR A 21 1.34 -12.59 -0.51
N HIS A 22 0.04 -12.25 -0.58
CA HIS A 22 -0.56 -11.67 -1.78
C HIS A 22 0.04 -10.31 -2.16
N LEU A 23 0.24 -9.43 -1.17
CA LEU A 23 0.92 -8.15 -1.37
C LEU A 23 2.34 -8.35 -1.93
N GLN A 24 3.10 -9.29 -1.38
CA GLN A 24 4.44 -9.63 -1.87
C GLN A 24 4.44 -10.19 -3.28
N LYS A 25 3.50 -11.09 -3.58
CA LYS A 25 3.36 -11.66 -4.93
C LYS A 25 3.04 -10.55 -5.93
N LYS A 26 2.18 -9.60 -5.57
CA LYS A 26 1.85 -8.45 -6.42
C LYS A 26 3.06 -7.54 -6.63
N PHE A 27 3.83 -7.25 -5.58
CA PHE A 27 5.09 -6.51 -5.68
C PHE A 27 6.09 -7.18 -6.64
N LYS A 28 6.31 -8.49 -6.53
CA LYS A 28 7.20 -9.23 -7.43
C LYS A 28 6.75 -9.15 -8.88
N LEU A 29 5.44 -9.25 -9.13
CA LEU A 29 4.88 -9.10 -10.48
C LEU A 29 5.11 -7.69 -11.03
N LEU A 30 4.80 -6.65 -10.24
CA LEU A 30 5.01 -5.26 -10.67
C LEU A 30 6.47 -5.00 -11.03
N ARG A 31 7.42 -5.45 -10.20
CA ARG A 31 8.85 -5.29 -10.50
C ARG A 31 9.29 -6.04 -11.75
N ALA A 32 8.73 -7.22 -12.02
CA ALA A 32 9.06 -7.99 -13.22
C ALA A 32 8.56 -7.31 -14.52
N TYR A 33 7.46 -6.56 -14.45
CA TYR A 33 6.90 -5.85 -15.60
C TYR A 33 7.34 -4.39 -15.72
N HIS A 34 7.75 -3.79 -14.60
CA HIS A 34 8.03 -2.37 -14.47
C HIS A 34 9.28 -2.15 -13.59
N GLU A 35 10.46 -2.45 -14.12
CA GLU A 35 11.74 -2.26 -13.41
C GLU A 35 11.97 -0.81 -12.96
N ASP A 36 11.33 0.16 -13.63
CA ASP A 36 11.46 1.60 -13.37
C ASP A 36 10.57 2.15 -12.23
N HIS A 37 9.67 1.36 -11.65
CA HIS A 37 8.78 1.86 -10.59
C HIS A 37 9.51 2.03 -9.27
N TYR A 38 9.48 3.25 -8.71
CA TYR A 38 9.93 3.45 -7.34
C TYR A 38 8.94 2.79 -6.38
N SER A 39 9.44 2.02 -5.43
CA SER A 39 8.60 1.25 -4.51
C SER A 39 8.93 1.62 -3.08
N VAL A 40 7.89 1.87 -2.29
CA VAL A 40 7.97 2.12 -0.85
C VAL A 40 7.21 1.01 -0.15
N PHE A 41 7.79 0.43 0.90
CA PHE A 41 7.17 -0.57 1.75
C PHE A 41 6.99 -0.04 3.17
N VAL A 42 5.73 -0.03 3.60
CA VAL A 42 5.31 0.30 4.96
C VAL A 42 4.86 -1.00 5.63
N PRO A 43 5.71 -1.65 6.45
CA PRO A 43 5.36 -2.90 7.10
C PRO A 43 4.31 -2.68 8.19
N ASP A 44 3.62 -3.78 8.52
CA ASP A 44 2.82 -3.87 9.74
C ASP A 44 3.73 -3.63 10.96
N GLN A 45 3.21 -2.90 11.94
CA GLN A 45 3.95 -2.60 13.16
C GLN A 45 4.41 -3.85 13.91
N SER A 46 3.59 -4.90 13.88
CA SER A 46 3.92 -6.18 14.52
C SER A 46 5.09 -6.89 13.82
N HIS A 47 5.42 -6.46 12.61
CA HIS A 47 6.41 -7.07 11.73
C HIS A 47 7.39 -6.03 11.18
N GLN A 48 7.73 -5.01 11.98
CA GLN A 48 8.65 -3.95 11.56
C GLN A 48 10.02 -4.44 11.14
N ASP A 49 10.48 -5.62 11.55
CA ASP A 49 11.77 -6.16 11.10
C ASP A 49 11.73 -6.65 9.64
N TYR A 50 10.54 -6.89 9.10
CA TYR A 50 10.36 -7.36 7.74
C TYR A 50 10.77 -6.29 6.71
N TYR A 51 11.30 -6.73 5.57
CA TYR A 51 11.70 -5.85 4.46
C TYR A 51 11.46 -6.50 3.10
N LEU A 52 11.21 -5.68 2.09
CA LEU A 52 11.10 -6.10 0.70
C LEU A 52 12.31 -5.60 -0.08
N ILE A 53 13.13 -6.53 -0.58
CA ILE A 53 14.33 -6.18 -1.34
C ILE A 53 13.95 -5.35 -2.58
N GLY A 54 14.51 -4.14 -2.65
CA GLY A 54 14.25 -3.17 -3.71
C GLY A 54 13.02 -2.30 -3.52
N ALA A 55 12.45 -2.25 -2.31
CA ALA A 55 11.56 -1.17 -1.88
C ALA A 55 12.23 -0.38 -0.75
N GLU A 56 12.06 0.94 -0.74
CA GLU A 56 12.42 1.79 0.39
C GLU A 56 11.49 1.48 1.56
N LYS A 57 12.04 1.23 2.75
CA LYS A 57 11.25 0.87 3.93
C LYS A 57 10.95 2.10 4.78
N ILE A 58 9.69 2.29 5.14
CA ILE A 58 9.23 3.35 6.03
C ILE A 58 8.39 2.73 7.13
N ASN A 59 8.83 2.87 8.38
CA ASN A 59 8.06 2.39 9.51
C ASN A 59 6.92 3.36 9.83
N TRP A 60 5.73 2.81 10.01
CA TRP A 60 4.57 3.59 10.44
C TRP A 60 4.67 3.95 11.92
N ASN A 61 4.51 5.24 12.24
CA ASN A 61 4.49 5.75 13.61
C ASN A 61 3.06 6.10 14.05
N ASP A 62 2.46 5.30 14.93
CA ASP A 62 1.09 5.54 15.42
C ASP A 62 0.97 6.73 16.37
N ASP A 63 2.04 7.12 17.07
CA ASP A 63 2.02 8.33 17.89
C ASP A 63 2.00 9.58 17.01
N LYS A 64 2.48 9.46 15.76
CA LYS A 64 2.67 10.56 14.82
C LYS A 64 2.35 10.14 13.38
N PRO A 65 1.10 9.76 13.08
CA PRO A 65 0.72 9.27 11.75
C PRO A 65 0.93 10.34 10.68
N GLN A 66 0.69 11.62 11.00
CA GLN A 66 0.87 12.73 10.08
C GLN A 66 2.33 12.92 9.65
N GLU A 67 3.31 12.74 10.55
CA GLU A 67 4.74 12.83 10.17
C GLU A 67 5.11 11.73 9.17
N THR A 68 4.54 10.52 9.32
CA THR A 68 4.74 9.42 8.37
C THR A 68 4.11 9.75 7.02
N ILE A 69 2.91 10.31 7.01
CA ILE A 69 2.20 10.71 5.79
C ILE A 69 2.97 11.83 5.07
N ASP A 70 3.43 12.85 5.78
CA ASP A 70 4.19 13.96 5.20
C ASP A 70 5.50 13.47 4.57
N ASN A 71 6.17 12.50 5.21
CA ASN A 71 7.35 11.83 4.65
C ASN A 71 7.00 11.08 3.35
N LEU A 72 5.93 10.30 3.35
CA LEU A 72 5.46 9.59 2.16
C LEU A 72 5.11 10.56 1.03
N VAL A 73 4.39 11.65 1.32
CA VAL A 73 4.07 12.70 0.34
C VAL A 73 5.35 13.34 -0.22
N SER A 74 6.34 13.62 0.62
CA SER A 74 7.64 14.14 0.17
C SER A 74 8.31 13.20 -0.84
N ILE A 75 8.30 11.90 -0.58
CA ILE A 75 8.83 10.88 -1.49
C ILE A 75 8.06 10.85 -2.81
N LEU A 76 6.72 10.93 -2.75
CA LEU A 76 5.87 10.96 -3.94
C LEU A 76 6.15 12.17 -4.85
N ASN A 77 6.52 13.31 -4.24
CA ASN A 77 6.84 14.54 -4.95
C ASN A 77 8.27 14.58 -5.52
N THR A 78 9.20 13.79 -4.98
CA THR A 78 10.63 13.84 -5.32
C THR A 78 11.11 12.63 -6.12
N SER A 79 10.41 11.51 -6.05
CA SER A 79 10.78 10.27 -6.74
C SER A 79 10.38 10.26 -8.21
N LYS A 80 11.08 9.45 -9.02
CA LYS A 80 10.70 9.20 -10.42
C LYS A 80 9.33 8.48 -10.45
N PRO A 81 8.30 9.05 -11.08
CA PRO A 81 7.00 8.41 -11.17
C PRO A 81 7.01 7.25 -12.17
N PRO A 82 6.10 6.26 -12.01
CA PRO A 82 5.12 6.16 -10.93
C PRO A 82 5.70 5.52 -9.66
N VAL A 83 5.11 5.85 -8.51
CA VAL A 83 5.52 5.34 -7.20
C VAL A 83 4.49 4.35 -6.67
N THR A 84 4.93 3.17 -6.25
CA THR A 84 4.07 2.15 -5.62
C THR A 84 4.30 2.13 -4.12
N ILE A 85 3.27 2.42 -3.33
CA ILE A 85 3.28 2.23 -1.88
C ILE A 85 2.65 0.87 -1.56
N LEU A 86 3.41 0.04 -0.87
CA LEU A 86 3.02 -1.26 -0.35
C LEU A 86 2.76 -1.11 1.14
N LEU A 87 1.49 -1.13 1.55
CA LEU A 87 1.09 -0.89 2.93
C LEU A 87 0.59 -2.20 3.56
N ASP A 88 1.40 -2.82 4.41
CA ASP A 88 1.02 -4.04 5.11
C ASP A 88 0.37 -3.68 6.45
N ALA A 89 -0.91 -4.04 6.59
CA ALA A 89 -1.84 -3.63 7.65
C ALA A 89 -2.22 -2.14 7.61
N LEU A 90 -3.41 -1.86 7.10
CA LEU A 90 -4.02 -0.54 7.11
C LEU A 90 -4.09 0.05 8.54
N PRO A 91 -3.45 1.20 8.81
CA PRO A 91 -3.44 1.80 10.15
C PRO A 91 -4.85 2.22 10.59
N ALA A 92 -5.00 2.45 11.90
CA ALA A 92 -6.28 2.86 12.47
C ALA A 92 -6.77 4.23 11.93
N HIS A 93 -5.84 5.13 11.62
CA HIS A 93 -6.12 6.46 11.08
C HIS A 93 -6.22 6.46 9.54
N SER A 94 -6.95 5.52 8.96
CA SER A 94 -6.98 5.33 7.49
C SER A 94 -7.55 6.53 6.73
N ASP A 95 -8.44 7.30 7.34
CA ASP A 95 -9.02 8.54 6.79
C ASP A 95 -7.95 9.57 6.39
N THR A 96 -6.87 9.65 7.18
CA THR A 96 -5.73 10.56 6.94
C THR A 96 -4.91 10.19 5.70
N LEU A 97 -5.01 8.95 5.19
CA LEU A 97 -4.27 8.49 4.02
C LEU A 97 -4.80 9.06 2.70
N SER A 98 -5.95 9.75 2.72
CA SER A 98 -6.61 10.30 1.53
C SER A 98 -5.67 11.13 0.63
N LEU A 99 -4.68 11.83 1.21
CA LEU A 99 -3.66 12.57 0.46
C LEU A 99 -2.80 11.66 -0.43
N LEU A 100 -2.42 10.48 0.07
CA LEU A 100 -1.59 9.52 -0.67
C LEU A 100 -2.40 8.86 -1.80
N PHE A 101 -3.67 8.52 -1.56
CA PHE A 101 -4.54 7.88 -2.55
C PHE A 101 -4.89 8.82 -3.71
N ASN A 102 -5.11 10.10 -3.43
CA ASN A 102 -5.40 11.08 -4.47
C ASN A 102 -4.16 11.61 -5.19
N HIS A 103 -2.95 11.22 -4.76
CA HIS A 103 -1.73 11.67 -5.42
C HIS A 103 -1.67 11.10 -6.87
N PRO A 104 -1.35 11.92 -7.89
CA PRO A 104 -1.49 11.53 -9.29
C PRO A 104 -0.52 10.43 -9.73
N THR A 105 0.66 10.34 -9.11
CA THR A 105 1.72 9.40 -9.50
C THR A 105 1.73 8.12 -8.68
N THR A 106 0.78 7.96 -7.76
CA THR A 106 0.85 6.94 -6.71
C THR A 106 -0.09 5.78 -7.00
N GLN A 107 0.45 4.57 -6.98
CA GLN A 107 -0.33 3.34 -6.83
C GLN A 107 -0.19 2.86 -5.37
N ILE A 108 -1.30 2.40 -4.78
CA ILE A 108 -1.27 1.87 -3.40
C ILE A 108 -1.80 0.44 -3.42
N ILE A 109 -0.98 -0.48 -2.91
CA ILE A 109 -1.37 -1.86 -2.69
C ILE A 109 -1.28 -2.12 -1.20
N MET A 110 -2.39 -2.51 -0.59
CA MET A 110 -2.50 -2.61 0.86
C MET A 110 -3.09 -3.94 1.34
N THR A 111 -2.85 -4.26 2.61
CA THR A 111 -3.58 -5.31 3.32
C THR A 111 -4.42 -4.71 4.45
N SER A 112 -5.61 -5.28 4.71
CA SER A 112 -6.43 -4.90 5.85
C SER A 112 -7.14 -6.11 6.46
N GLN A 113 -7.35 -6.09 7.77
CA GLN A 113 -8.26 -7.03 8.43
C GLN A 113 -9.70 -6.52 8.45
N GLU A 114 -9.86 -5.21 8.41
CA GLU A 114 -11.14 -4.52 8.54
C GLU A 114 -11.49 -3.86 7.22
N ILE A 115 -12.53 -4.36 6.56
CA ILE A 115 -13.00 -3.78 5.29
C ILE A 115 -13.52 -2.35 5.48
N GLY A 116 -14.13 -2.06 6.63
CA GLY A 116 -14.67 -0.73 6.97
C GLY A 116 -13.65 0.39 6.79
N ARG A 117 -12.42 0.18 7.28
CA ARG A 117 -11.33 1.16 7.22
C ARG A 117 -10.94 1.58 5.80
N ILE A 118 -11.18 0.72 4.80
CA ILE A 118 -10.89 1.05 3.39
C ILE A 118 -11.89 2.09 2.89
N PHE A 119 -13.16 2.00 3.32
CA PHE A 119 -14.20 2.93 2.92
C PHE A 119 -14.08 4.31 3.59
N ASP A 120 -13.31 4.41 4.67
CA ASP A 120 -12.99 5.70 5.31
C ASP A 120 -12.01 6.55 4.48
N ILE A 121 -11.31 5.93 3.52
CA ILE A 121 -10.35 6.61 2.65
C ILE A 121 -11.11 7.35 1.54
N LYS A 122 -11.03 8.68 1.55
CA LYS A 122 -11.65 9.51 0.50
C LYS A 122 -10.74 9.57 -0.72
N THR A 123 -11.10 8.84 -1.78
CA THR A 123 -10.35 8.79 -3.04
C THR A 123 -11.25 9.00 -4.25
N ASN A 124 -10.71 9.62 -5.30
CA ASN A 124 -11.39 9.77 -6.59
C ASN A 124 -11.31 8.52 -7.47
N GLU A 125 -10.45 7.56 -7.09
CA GLU A 125 -10.13 6.35 -7.85
C GLU A 125 -10.65 5.12 -7.11
N GLU A 126 -11.32 4.20 -7.82
CA GLU A 126 -11.86 2.98 -7.23
C GLU A 126 -10.72 2.12 -6.63
N ILE A 127 -10.93 1.67 -5.39
CA ILE A 127 -10.04 0.71 -4.74
C ILE A 127 -10.57 -0.69 -5.04
N GLN A 128 -9.80 -1.49 -5.78
CA GLN A 128 -10.14 -2.89 -6.01
C GLN A 128 -9.97 -3.68 -4.72
N ILE A 129 -11.05 -4.30 -4.23
CA ILE A 129 -11.04 -5.13 -3.03
C ILE A 129 -10.94 -6.60 -3.42
N ASN A 130 -9.86 -7.26 -2.99
CA ASN A 130 -9.62 -8.69 -3.17
C ASN A 130 -9.69 -9.40 -1.82
N PHE A 131 -10.75 -10.20 -1.61
CA PHE A 131 -10.84 -11.03 -0.42
C PHE A 131 -9.83 -12.17 -0.50
N SER A 132 -8.97 -12.26 0.51
CA SER A 132 -8.03 -13.36 0.63
C SER A 132 -8.76 -14.56 1.25
N ILE A 133 -8.54 -15.74 0.69
CA ILE A 133 -8.95 -17.03 1.25
C ILE A 133 -7.67 -17.77 1.65
N ASN A 134 -7.74 -18.68 2.63
CA ASN A 134 -6.57 -19.41 3.12
C ASN A 134 -5.68 -19.91 1.97
N VAL A 135 -4.40 -19.50 2.01
CA VAL A 135 -3.36 -19.83 1.03
C VAL A 135 -2.49 -20.95 1.54
#